data_AF-A0A510J9N1-F1
#
_entry.id   AF-A0A510J9N1-F1
#
_cell.length_a   1.000
_cell.length_b   1.000
_cell.length_c   1.000
_cell.angle_alpha   90.00
_cell.angle_beta   90.00
_cell.angle_gamma   90.00
#
_symmetry.space_group_name_H-M   'P 1'
#
loop_
_entity.id
_entity.type
_entity.pdbx_description
1 polymer ?
#
loop_
_entity_poly.entity_id
_entity_poly.type
_entity_poly.pdbx_seq_one_letter_code
_entity_poly.pdbx_strand_id
1 'polypeptide(L)'
;MLQINFKRGITEKMKSLRKTVFLAILVLSIGSLSFSFEDYYKKVYIVKISKKEIYKAVNANQNQQKKLSKIFDEYQKKAEKIEKQLKSFEDKKSQIGKIEKDRYFKIAEVLSFEQLKEFNKYTNQKKLEFEEKNDKIKSLMDDLNLENEQKAEILKLDRDFKRTVGRLKEERLSEENFASEYESLKKVRNEKIRALLNEEQIKVVDSYKF
;
A
#
# COMPACT_ATOMS: atom_id res chain seq x y z
N MET A 1 -12.28 30.64 -38.19
CA MET A 1 -11.85 29.25 -37.94
C MET A 1 -10.66 29.30 -36.99
N LEU A 2 -10.86 29.10 -35.69
CA LEU A 2 -9.80 29.12 -34.67
C LEU A 2 -10.06 27.94 -33.74
N GLN A 3 -9.23 26.91 -33.89
CA GLN A 3 -9.26 25.72 -33.05
C GLN A 3 -7.92 25.60 -32.33
N ILE A 4 -8.04 25.27 -31.03
CA ILE A 4 -7.09 24.53 -30.18
C ILE A 4 -5.98 25.35 -29.49
N ASN A 5 -6.11 25.46 -28.16
CA ASN A 5 -5.07 25.02 -27.22
C ASN A 5 -5.63 24.83 -25.81
N PHE A 6 -6.19 23.65 -25.51
CA PHE A 6 -6.50 23.24 -24.12
C PHE A 6 -6.10 21.80 -23.77
N LYS A 7 -5.28 21.12 -24.60
CA LYS A 7 -4.90 19.70 -24.38
C LYS A 7 -3.46 19.44 -23.92
N ARG A 8 -2.58 20.44 -23.82
CA ARG A 8 -1.19 20.22 -23.38
C ARG A 8 -1.01 20.20 -21.84
N GLY A 9 -1.75 21.01 -21.08
CA GLY A 9 -1.56 21.12 -19.63
C GLY A 9 -2.03 19.91 -18.79
N ILE A 10 -3.08 19.21 -19.23
CA ILE A 10 -3.64 18.05 -18.50
C ILE A 10 -2.76 16.80 -18.71
N THR A 11 -2.16 16.66 -19.90
CA THR A 11 -1.38 15.48 -20.29
C THR A 11 -0.01 15.40 -19.59
N GLU A 12 0.67 16.54 -19.45
CA GLU A 12 1.92 16.69 -18.67
C GLU A 12 1.69 16.38 -17.19
N LYS A 13 0.62 16.95 -16.61
CA LYS A 13 0.27 16.78 -15.18
C LYS A 13 -0.11 15.35 -14.84
N MET A 14 -0.80 14.63 -15.74
CA MET A 14 -1.07 13.20 -15.55
C MET A 14 0.19 12.34 -15.69
N LYS A 15 1.11 12.69 -16.58
CA LYS A 15 2.39 12.00 -16.74
C LYS A 15 3.29 12.20 -15.51
N SER A 16 3.33 13.39 -14.93
CA SER A 16 4.08 13.66 -13.69
C SER A 16 3.45 13.00 -12.46
N LEU A 17 2.12 12.93 -12.39
CA LEU A 17 1.40 12.24 -11.29
C LEU A 17 1.63 10.73 -11.35
N ARG A 18 1.56 10.11 -12.53
CA ARG A 18 1.85 8.67 -12.73
C ARG A 18 3.29 8.32 -12.32
N LYS A 19 4.27 9.15 -12.72
CA LYS A 19 5.68 9.01 -12.30
C LYS A 19 5.82 9.08 -10.78
N THR A 20 5.12 10.01 -10.13
CA THR A 20 5.14 10.19 -8.67
C THR A 20 4.49 9.01 -7.92
N VAL A 21 3.39 8.46 -8.43
CA VAL A 21 2.75 7.26 -7.86
C VAL A 21 3.65 6.04 -8.02
N PHE A 22 4.24 5.86 -9.20
CA PHE A 22 5.18 4.80 -9.51
C PHE A 22 6.41 4.82 -8.59
N LEU A 23 7.05 5.98 -8.43
CA LEU A 23 8.25 6.11 -7.59
C LEU A 23 7.92 5.83 -6.12
N ALA A 24 6.70 6.14 -5.67
CA ALA A 24 6.23 5.75 -4.36
C ALA A 24 6.05 4.24 -4.21
N ILE A 25 5.58 3.55 -5.26
CA ILE A 25 5.44 2.10 -5.29
C ILE A 25 6.82 1.42 -5.30
N LEU A 26 7.76 1.92 -6.11
CA LEU A 26 9.16 1.47 -6.18
C LEU A 26 9.88 1.60 -4.82
N VAL A 27 9.59 2.66 -4.09
CA VAL A 27 10.16 2.89 -2.76
C VAL A 27 9.56 1.96 -1.73
N LEU A 28 8.24 1.76 -1.78
CA LEU A 28 7.59 0.82 -0.89
C LEU A 28 8.10 -0.60 -1.14
N SER A 29 8.36 -0.97 -2.41
CA SER A 29 8.93 -2.26 -2.78
C SER A 29 10.42 -2.39 -2.46
N ILE A 30 11.19 -1.32 -2.45
CA ILE A 30 12.60 -1.36 -2.02
C ILE A 30 12.71 -1.30 -0.50
N GLY A 31 11.94 -0.45 0.18
CA GLY A 31 11.89 -0.34 1.64
C GLY A 31 11.61 -1.65 2.37
N SER A 32 10.91 -2.59 1.71
CA SER A 32 10.72 -3.93 2.24
C SER A 32 11.85 -4.91 1.86
N LEU A 33 12.64 -4.68 0.79
CA LEU A 33 13.79 -5.51 0.34
C LEU A 33 14.98 -5.56 1.34
N SER A 34 14.95 -4.79 2.43
CA SER A 34 16.00 -4.81 3.48
C SER A 34 16.03 -6.08 4.34
N PHE A 35 15.32 -7.14 3.98
CA PHE A 35 15.39 -8.44 4.64
C PHE A 35 15.59 -9.50 3.58
N SER A 36 16.67 -10.28 3.72
CA SER A 36 17.04 -11.52 3.01
C SER A 36 16.20 -11.85 1.78
N PHE A 37 16.83 -11.87 0.61
CA PHE A 37 16.26 -12.19 -0.71
C PHE A 37 15.40 -13.48 -0.73
N GLU A 38 15.57 -14.39 0.23
CA GLU A 38 14.80 -15.64 0.37
C GLU A 38 13.52 -15.47 1.23
N ASP A 39 13.50 -14.52 2.17
CA ASP A 39 12.35 -14.17 3.02
C ASP A 39 11.39 -13.18 2.33
N TYR A 40 11.87 -12.50 1.28
CA TYR A 40 11.22 -11.32 0.73
C TYR A 40 9.92 -11.60 -0.02
N TYR A 41 9.88 -12.70 -0.77
CA TYR A 41 8.69 -13.16 -1.48
C TYR A 41 7.55 -13.60 -0.54
N LYS A 42 7.83 -13.75 0.76
CA LYS A 42 6.89 -14.27 1.74
C LYS A 42 6.30 -13.22 2.68
N LYS A 43 6.83 -12.00 2.77
CA LYS A 43 6.25 -10.97 3.66
C LYS A 43 4.88 -10.49 3.13
N VAL A 44 3.84 -11.15 3.63
CA VAL A 44 2.42 -10.84 3.51
C VAL A 44 2.22 -9.35 3.77
N TYR A 45 1.94 -8.61 2.71
CA TYR A 45 1.45 -7.27 2.82
C TYR A 45 0.00 -7.31 3.32
N ILE A 46 -0.27 -6.58 4.39
CA ILE A 46 -1.60 -6.43 4.95
C ILE A 46 -2.44 -5.62 3.95
N VAL A 47 -3.48 -6.22 3.36
CA VAL A 47 -4.46 -5.50 2.55
C VAL A 47 -5.18 -4.51 3.48
N LYS A 48 -4.82 -3.23 3.39
CA LYS A 48 -5.46 -2.17 4.19
C LYS A 48 -6.78 -1.79 3.53
N ILE A 49 -7.85 -2.35 4.07
CA ILE A 49 -9.21 -2.06 3.64
C ILE A 49 -9.85 -1.10 4.64
N SER A 50 -10.49 -0.04 4.15
CA SER A 50 -11.21 0.87 5.03
C SER A 50 -12.48 0.21 5.58
N LYS A 51 -12.73 0.38 6.89
CA LYS A 51 -13.99 -0.05 7.51
C LYS A 51 -15.20 0.54 6.79
N LYS A 52 -15.11 1.81 6.37
CA LYS A 52 -16.20 2.50 5.65
C LYS A 52 -16.51 1.83 4.31
N GLU A 53 -15.49 1.38 3.59
CA GLU A 53 -15.68 0.67 2.32
C GLU A 53 -16.33 -0.70 2.53
N ILE A 54 -15.94 -1.43 3.58
CA ILE A 54 -16.59 -2.69 3.95
C ILE A 54 -18.06 -2.45 4.29
N TYR A 55 -18.37 -1.43 5.09
CA TYR A 55 -19.75 -1.10 5.46
C TYR A 55 -20.61 -0.79 4.23
N LYS A 56 -20.05 -0.05 3.27
CA LYS A 56 -20.70 0.26 2.01
C LYS A 56 -20.91 -1.00 1.17
N ALA A 57 -19.89 -1.86 1.05
CA ALA A 57 -19.93 -3.07 0.26
C ALA A 57 -21.01 -4.06 0.74
N VAL A 58 -21.19 -4.19 2.06
CA VAL A 58 -22.18 -5.11 2.64
C VAL A 58 -23.51 -4.43 2.98
N ASN A 59 -23.66 -3.15 2.65
CA ASN A 59 -24.80 -2.31 3.05
C ASN A 59 -25.14 -2.45 4.55
N ALA A 60 -24.13 -2.33 5.41
CA ALA A 60 -24.29 -2.54 6.85
C ALA A 60 -25.12 -1.41 7.48
N ASN A 61 -26.14 -1.77 8.27
CA ASN A 61 -26.87 -0.79 9.09
C ASN A 61 -26.02 -0.30 10.28
N GLN A 62 -26.45 0.75 10.97
CA GLN A 62 -25.68 1.36 12.07
C GLN A 62 -25.33 0.38 13.20
N ASN A 63 -26.23 -0.56 13.54
CA ASN A 63 -25.97 -1.56 14.58
C ASN A 63 -24.90 -2.57 14.12
N GLN A 64 -24.99 -3.02 12.88
CA GLN A 64 -23.98 -3.89 12.27
C GLN A 64 -22.63 -3.19 12.19
N GLN A 65 -22.57 -1.93 11.75
CA GLN A 65 -21.33 -1.14 11.70
C GLN A 65 -20.65 -1.06 13.08
N LYS A 66 -21.41 -0.79 14.15
CA LYS A 66 -20.90 -0.77 15.53
C LYS A 66 -20.30 -2.11 15.94
N LYS A 67 -20.99 -3.22 15.68
CA LYS A 67 -20.50 -4.59 16.00
C LYS A 67 -19.25 -4.94 15.17
N LEU A 68 -19.29 -4.72 13.86
CA LEU A 68 -18.17 -4.97 12.95
C LEU A 68 -16.94 -4.13 13.30
N SER A 69 -17.11 -2.86 13.68
CA SER A 69 -15.96 -2.03 14.11
C SER A 69 -15.23 -2.67 15.29
N LYS A 70 -15.97 -3.11 16.31
CA LYS A 70 -15.38 -3.77 17.50
C LYS A 70 -14.61 -5.02 17.11
N ILE A 71 -15.18 -5.85 16.23
CA ILE A 71 -14.51 -7.05 15.70
C ILE A 71 -13.23 -6.65 14.96
N PHE A 72 -13.28 -5.67 14.05
CA PHE A 72 -12.09 -5.22 13.31
C PHE A 72 -11.00 -4.70 14.24
N ASP A 73 -11.34 -3.87 15.23
CA ASP A 73 -10.39 -3.31 16.19
C ASP A 73 -9.74 -4.38 17.06
N GLU A 74 -10.53 -5.32 17.57
CA GLU A 74 -10.05 -6.42 18.41
C GLU A 74 -9.06 -7.30 17.64
N TYR A 75 -9.44 -7.72 16.43
CA TYR A 75 -8.63 -8.63 15.63
C TYR A 75 -7.40 -7.95 15.01
N GLN A 76 -7.48 -6.64 14.74
CA GLN A 76 -6.30 -5.86 14.39
C GLN A 76 -5.28 -5.85 15.54
N LYS A 77 -5.72 -5.59 16.79
CA LYS A 77 -4.82 -5.65 17.96
C LYS A 77 -4.22 -7.03 18.17
N LYS A 78 -4.97 -8.11 17.91
CA LYS A 78 -4.44 -9.49 17.96
C LYS A 78 -3.34 -9.68 16.92
N ALA A 79 -3.56 -9.25 15.68
CA ALA A 79 -2.56 -9.35 14.61
C ALA A 79 -1.29 -8.54 14.92
N GLU A 80 -1.44 -7.29 15.39
CA GLU A 80 -0.31 -6.43 15.79
C GLU A 80 0.53 -7.06 16.92
N LYS A 81 -0.09 -7.80 17.85
CA LYS A 81 0.64 -8.55 18.88
C LYS A 81 1.48 -9.67 18.28
N ILE A 82 0.98 -10.40 17.28
CA ILE A 82 1.74 -11.48 16.60
C ILE A 82 2.93 -10.89 15.84
N GLU A 83 2.73 -9.76 15.16
CA GLU A 83 3.78 -9.08 14.40
C GLU A 83 4.99 -8.73 15.27
N LYS A 84 4.73 -8.26 16.51
CA LYS A 84 5.75 -7.90 17.50
C LYS A 84 6.49 -9.08 18.13
N GLN A 85 6.05 -10.32 17.93
CA GLN A 85 6.73 -11.49 18.48
C GLN A 85 8.07 -11.76 17.80
N LEU A 86 9.07 -12.22 18.54
CA LEU A 86 10.33 -12.73 17.99
C LEU A 86 10.16 -14.19 17.56
N LYS A 87 9.39 -14.42 16.50
CA LYS A 87 9.12 -15.74 15.91
C LYS A 87 9.46 -15.75 14.42
N SER A 88 9.64 -16.96 13.88
CA SER A 88 9.80 -17.16 12.45
C SER A 88 8.60 -16.63 11.67
N PHE A 89 8.82 -16.35 10.39
CA PHE A 89 7.75 -15.89 9.50
C PHE A 89 6.61 -16.92 9.39
N GLU A 90 6.93 -18.20 9.21
CA GLU A 90 5.92 -19.26 9.03
C GLU A 90 5.06 -19.44 10.29
N ASP A 91 5.66 -19.32 11.48
CA ASP A 91 4.91 -19.37 12.74
C ASP A 91 3.95 -18.20 12.89
N LYS A 92 4.37 -17.00 12.48
CA LYS A 92 3.51 -15.81 12.46
C LYS A 92 2.38 -15.98 11.45
N LYS A 93 2.68 -16.47 10.24
CA LYS A 93 1.69 -16.72 9.19
C LYS A 93 0.61 -17.69 9.65
N SER A 94 0.99 -18.80 10.28
CA SER A 94 0.05 -19.78 10.84
C SER A 94 -0.87 -19.15 11.92
N GLN A 95 -0.30 -18.36 12.83
CA GLN A 95 -1.09 -17.67 13.87
C GLN A 95 -2.04 -16.61 13.29
N ILE A 96 -1.58 -15.85 12.30
CA ILE A 96 -2.43 -14.88 11.58
C ILE A 96 -3.56 -15.61 10.86
N GLY A 97 -3.31 -16.75 10.21
CA GLY A 97 -4.36 -17.54 9.56
C GLY A 97 -5.46 -17.99 10.53
N LYS A 98 -5.10 -18.35 11.78
CA LYS A 98 -6.09 -18.65 12.83
C LYS A 98 -6.91 -17.41 13.21
N ILE A 99 -6.23 -16.27 13.42
CA ILE A 99 -6.88 -14.97 13.71
C ILE A 99 -7.87 -14.58 12.59
N GLU A 100 -7.50 -14.77 11.32
CA GLU A 100 -8.37 -14.46 10.18
C GLU A 100 -9.60 -15.35 10.13
N LYS A 101 -9.45 -16.65 10.39
CA LYS A 101 -10.56 -17.61 10.45
C LYS A 101 -11.54 -17.26 11.58
N ASP A 102 -11.02 -17.00 12.77
CA ASP A 102 -11.83 -16.60 13.93
C ASP A 102 -12.56 -15.28 13.68
N ARG A 103 -11.88 -14.30 13.06
CA ARG A 103 -12.48 -13.01 12.68
C ARG A 103 -13.65 -13.22 11.73
N TYR A 104 -13.48 -14.11 10.75
CA TYR A 104 -14.52 -14.41 9.77
C TYR A 104 -15.77 -14.98 10.42
N PHE A 105 -15.64 -15.91 11.37
CA PHE A 105 -16.79 -16.42 12.13
C PHE A 105 -17.52 -15.31 12.90
N LYS A 106 -16.78 -14.40 13.56
CA LYS A 106 -17.39 -13.26 14.25
C LYS A 106 -18.09 -12.29 13.32
N ILE A 107 -17.60 -12.11 12.10
CA ILE A 107 -18.30 -11.31 11.08
C ILE A 107 -19.59 -12.02 10.62
N ALA A 108 -19.54 -13.34 10.42
CA ALA A 108 -20.69 -14.14 10.03
C ALA A 108 -21.82 -14.15 11.09
N GLU A 109 -21.49 -13.99 12.38
CA GLU A 109 -22.48 -13.80 13.46
C GLU A 109 -23.23 -12.45 13.36
N VAL A 110 -22.71 -11.47 12.62
CA VAL A 110 -23.26 -10.10 12.53
C VAL A 110 -23.98 -9.83 11.20
N LEU A 111 -23.49 -10.43 10.12
CA LEU A 111 -24.02 -10.22 8.78
C LEU A 111 -25.08 -11.26 8.43
N SER A 112 -26.06 -10.87 7.61
CA SER A 112 -26.93 -11.84 6.97
C SER A 112 -26.16 -12.66 5.95
N PHE A 113 -26.74 -13.78 5.51
CA PHE A 113 -26.13 -14.64 4.49
C PHE A 113 -25.80 -13.86 3.19
N GLU A 114 -26.72 -13.03 2.70
CA GLU A 114 -26.50 -12.23 1.49
C GLU A 114 -25.41 -11.16 1.71
N GLN A 115 -25.39 -10.50 2.88
CA GLN A 115 -24.33 -9.55 3.21
C GLN A 115 -22.95 -10.22 3.34
N LEU A 116 -22.90 -11.46 3.81
CA LEU A 116 -21.67 -12.24 3.91
C LEU A 116 -21.14 -12.64 2.52
N LYS A 117 -22.01 -12.94 1.55
CA LYS A 117 -21.60 -13.13 0.15
C LYS A 117 -20.94 -11.88 -0.43
N GLU A 118 -21.55 -10.70 -0.23
CA GLU A 118 -20.98 -9.44 -0.70
C GLU A 118 -19.67 -9.11 0.02
N PHE A 119 -19.56 -9.40 1.32
CA PHE A 119 -18.30 -9.30 2.05
C PHE A 119 -17.20 -10.17 1.42
N ASN A 120 -17.50 -11.43 1.11
CA ASN A 120 -16.55 -12.36 0.50
C ASN A 120 -16.13 -11.92 -0.90
N LYS A 121 -17.09 -11.49 -1.72
CA LYS A 121 -16.82 -10.95 -3.05
C LYS A 121 -15.88 -9.75 -2.97
N TYR A 122 -16.20 -8.78 -2.12
CA TYR A 122 -15.40 -7.57 -1.95
C TYR A 122 -13.99 -7.88 -1.43
N THR A 123 -13.86 -8.73 -0.41
CA THR A 123 -12.56 -9.09 0.17
C THR A 123 -11.70 -9.89 -0.80
N ASN A 124 -12.28 -10.83 -1.55
CA ASN A 124 -11.55 -11.58 -2.57
C ASN A 124 -11.11 -10.69 -3.72
N GLN A 125 -11.95 -9.76 -4.17
CA GLN A 125 -11.56 -8.75 -5.16
C GLN A 125 -10.37 -7.92 -4.64
N LYS A 126 -10.41 -7.46 -3.38
CA LYS A 126 -9.30 -6.70 -2.79
C LYS A 126 -8.02 -7.52 -2.63
N LYS A 127 -8.12 -8.83 -2.41
CA LYS A 127 -6.96 -9.73 -2.43
C LYS A 127 -6.37 -9.84 -3.83
N LEU A 128 -7.21 -10.05 -4.85
CA LEU A 128 -6.77 -10.16 -6.24
C LEU A 128 -6.13 -8.86 -6.73
N GLU A 129 -6.78 -7.71 -6.52
CA GLU A 129 -6.22 -6.38 -6.85
C GLU A 129 -4.86 -6.15 -6.16
N PHE A 130 -4.68 -6.75 -4.99
CA PHE A 130 -3.47 -6.62 -4.20
C PHE A 130 -2.35 -7.55 -4.72
N GLU A 131 -2.68 -8.80 -5.06
CA GLU A 131 -1.77 -9.75 -5.71
C GLU A 131 -1.29 -9.23 -7.06
N GLU A 132 -2.20 -8.75 -7.91
CA GLU A 132 -1.86 -8.15 -9.21
C GLU A 132 -0.92 -6.94 -9.08
N LYS A 133 -1.12 -6.12 -8.04
CA LYS A 133 -0.21 -5.00 -7.76
C LYS A 133 1.17 -5.49 -7.37
N ASN A 134 1.26 -6.52 -6.53
CA ASN A 134 2.55 -7.08 -6.13
C ASN A 134 3.27 -7.73 -7.29
N ASP A 135 2.56 -8.46 -8.15
CA ASP A 135 3.16 -9.09 -9.33
C ASP A 135 3.70 -8.03 -10.29
N LYS A 136 2.93 -6.95 -10.54
CA LYS A 136 3.41 -5.81 -11.34
C LYS A 136 4.64 -5.14 -10.72
N ILE A 137 4.67 -5.01 -9.40
CA ILE A 137 5.83 -4.47 -8.68
C ILE A 137 7.04 -5.38 -8.84
N LYS A 138 6.86 -6.69 -8.71
CA LYS A 138 7.92 -7.67 -8.86
C LYS A 138 8.49 -7.63 -10.27
N SER A 139 7.64 -7.74 -11.30
CA SER A 139 8.06 -7.64 -12.70
C SER A 139 8.80 -6.34 -12.97
N LEU A 140 8.32 -5.23 -12.40
CA LEU A 140 9.01 -3.96 -12.52
C LEU A 140 10.40 -3.97 -11.88
N MET A 141 10.53 -4.51 -10.67
CA MET A 141 11.81 -4.58 -9.96
C MET A 141 12.81 -5.46 -10.72
N ASP A 142 12.34 -6.55 -11.31
CA ASP A 142 13.12 -7.45 -12.16
C ASP A 142 13.56 -6.71 -13.45
N ASP A 143 12.63 -6.02 -14.12
CA ASP A 143 12.91 -5.26 -15.35
C ASP A 143 13.83 -4.06 -15.13
N LEU A 144 13.75 -3.38 -13.98
CA LEU A 144 14.63 -2.27 -13.63
C LEU A 144 16.06 -2.73 -13.38
N ASN A 145 16.26 -4.00 -12.99
CA ASN A 145 17.54 -4.62 -12.73
C ASN A 145 18.51 -3.67 -11.97
N LEU A 146 18.04 -3.17 -10.81
CA LEU A 146 18.79 -2.14 -10.07
C LEU A 146 20.09 -2.69 -9.49
N GLU A 147 21.15 -1.89 -9.58
CA GLU A 147 22.42 -2.16 -8.93
C GLU A 147 22.29 -2.14 -7.41
N ASN A 148 23.18 -2.83 -6.71
CA ASN A 148 23.16 -2.89 -5.25
C ASN A 148 23.29 -1.49 -4.60
N GLU A 149 24.10 -0.61 -5.20
CA GLU A 149 24.24 0.78 -4.75
C GLU A 149 22.94 1.57 -4.92
N GLN A 150 22.27 1.44 -6.08
CA GLN A 150 20.97 2.06 -6.34
C GLN A 150 19.92 1.58 -5.32
N LYS A 151 19.86 0.27 -5.07
CA LYS A 151 18.98 -0.33 -4.05
C LYS A 151 19.25 0.25 -2.67
N ALA A 152 20.51 0.34 -2.26
CA ALA A 152 20.90 0.85 -0.94
C ALA A 152 20.55 2.33 -0.74
N GLU A 153 20.75 3.18 -1.75
CA GLU A 153 20.39 4.60 -1.66
C GLU A 153 18.88 4.81 -1.71
N ILE A 154 18.13 4.05 -2.51
CA ILE A 154 16.67 4.11 -2.49
C ILE A 154 16.11 3.71 -1.11
N LEU A 155 16.69 2.68 -0.48
CA LEU A 155 16.36 2.29 0.90
C LEU A 155 16.60 3.42 1.90
N LYS A 156 17.71 4.14 1.75
CA LYS A 156 18.05 5.27 2.62
C LYS A 156 17.05 6.41 2.44
N LEU A 157 16.73 6.77 1.20
CA LEU A 157 15.71 7.78 0.87
C LEU A 157 14.32 7.41 1.43
N ASP A 158 13.94 6.14 1.42
CA ASP A 158 12.70 5.67 2.07
C ASP A 158 12.72 5.86 3.58
N ARG A 159 13.80 5.42 4.25
CA ARG A 159 13.95 5.55 5.70
C ARG A 159 13.92 7.02 6.12
N ASP A 160 14.59 7.89 5.38
CA ASP A 160 14.62 9.33 5.66
C ASP A 160 13.24 9.96 5.43
N PHE A 161 12.53 9.60 4.36
CA PHE A 161 11.14 10.01 4.15
C PHE A 161 10.24 9.58 5.32
N LYS A 162 10.31 8.31 5.73
CA LYS A 162 9.53 7.78 6.87
C LYS A 162 9.83 8.51 8.17
N ARG A 163 11.11 8.81 8.45
CA ARG A 163 11.50 9.59 9.63
C ARG A 163 10.92 11.01 9.58
N THR A 164 10.99 11.68 8.43
CA THR A 164 10.44 13.04 8.27
C THR A 164 8.92 13.06 8.39
N VAL A 165 8.21 12.11 7.78
CA VAL A 165 6.75 11.95 7.96
C VAL A 165 6.40 11.64 9.42
N GLY A 166 7.26 10.90 10.14
CA GLY A 166 7.12 10.68 11.57
C GLY A 166 7.07 11.99 12.36
N ARG A 167 8.04 12.88 12.12
CA ARG A 167 8.09 14.22 12.73
C ARG A 167 6.88 15.07 12.32
N LEU A 168 6.49 15.04 11.05
CA LEU A 168 5.32 15.77 10.56
C LEU A 168 4.03 15.42 11.32
N LYS A 169 3.88 14.16 11.77
CA LYS A 169 2.74 13.74 12.60
C LYS A 169 2.78 14.33 14.01
N GLU A 170 3.95 14.70 14.51
CA GLU A 170 4.12 15.30 15.84
C GLU A 170 3.78 16.80 15.84
N GLU A 171 3.82 17.45 14.66
CA GLU A 171 3.58 18.90 14.48
C GLU A 171 2.09 19.32 14.62
N ARG A 172 1.17 18.37 14.84
CA ARG A 172 -0.27 18.62 15.05
C ARG A 172 -0.92 19.51 13.96
N LEU A 173 -0.50 19.35 12.71
CA LEU A 173 -1.06 20.06 11.57
C LEU A 173 -2.54 19.72 11.34
N SER A 174 -3.26 20.63 10.67
CA SER A 174 -4.57 20.30 10.09
C SER A 174 -4.43 19.18 9.05
N GLU A 175 -5.52 18.46 8.77
CA GLU A 175 -5.51 17.37 7.78
C GLU A 175 -5.05 17.86 6.39
N GLU A 176 -5.48 19.04 5.98
CA GLU A 176 -5.12 19.66 4.70
C GLU A 176 -3.62 20.01 4.64
N ASN A 177 -3.09 20.63 5.69
CA ASN A 177 -1.66 20.99 5.75
C ASN A 177 -0.79 19.74 5.81
N PHE A 178 -1.19 18.74 6.59
CA PHE A 178 -0.50 17.45 6.64
C PHE A 178 -0.47 16.78 5.26
N ALA A 179 -1.60 16.77 4.54
CA ALA A 179 -1.68 16.16 3.21
C ALA A 179 -0.78 16.88 2.19
N SER A 180 -0.77 18.21 2.21
CA SER A 180 0.08 19.03 1.35
C SER A 180 1.57 18.77 1.59
N GLU A 181 2.01 18.82 2.85
CA GLU A 181 3.40 18.57 3.23
C GLU A 181 3.83 17.14 2.93
N TYR A 182 2.96 16.16 3.17
CA TYR A 182 3.21 14.77 2.83
C TYR A 182 3.45 14.57 1.33
N GLU A 183 2.63 15.19 0.47
CA GLU A 183 2.81 15.11 -0.99
C GLU A 183 4.07 15.85 -1.47
N SER A 184 4.44 16.97 -0.82
CA SER A 184 5.71 17.66 -1.06
C SER A 184 6.91 16.77 -0.77
N LEU A 185 6.95 16.18 0.43
CA LEU A 185 8.02 15.25 0.85
C LEU A 185 8.13 14.04 -0.10
N LYS A 186 6.98 13.52 -0.53
CA LYS A 186 6.91 12.40 -1.46
C LYS A 186 7.47 12.78 -2.83
N LYS A 187 7.13 13.96 -3.34
CA LYS A 187 7.66 14.48 -4.61
C LYS A 187 9.19 14.61 -4.55
N VAL A 188 9.73 15.23 -3.51
CA VAL A 188 11.19 15.39 -3.32
C VAL A 188 11.89 14.04 -3.28
N ARG A 189 11.37 13.08 -2.50
CA ARG A 189 11.93 11.72 -2.45
C ARG A 189 11.95 11.07 -3.84
N ASN A 190 10.83 11.16 -4.56
CA ASN A 190 10.68 10.55 -5.87
C ASN A 190 11.64 11.15 -6.91
N GLU A 191 11.84 12.47 -6.90
CA GLU A 191 12.83 13.13 -7.77
C GLU A 191 14.24 12.62 -7.49
N LYS A 192 14.62 12.48 -6.21
CA LYS A 192 15.92 11.92 -5.82
C LYS A 192 16.12 10.49 -6.29
N ILE A 193 15.08 9.65 -6.21
CA ILE A 193 15.17 8.26 -6.69
C ILE A 193 15.27 8.20 -8.20
N ARG A 194 14.50 9.03 -8.91
CA ARG A 194 14.57 9.08 -10.37
C ARG A 194 15.97 9.48 -10.85
N ALA A 195 16.66 10.36 -10.11
CA ALA A 195 18.04 10.74 -10.41
C ALA A 195 19.06 9.61 -10.18
N LEU A 196 18.72 8.54 -9.45
CA LEU A 196 19.57 7.36 -9.29
C LEU A 196 19.48 6.40 -10.48
N LEU A 197 18.45 6.53 -11.33
CA LEU A 197 18.19 5.61 -12.43
C LEU A 197 18.88 6.07 -13.71
N ASN A 198 19.38 5.12 -14.51
CA ASN A 198 19.89 5.42 -15.85
C ASN A 198 18.73 5.59 -16.87
N GLU A 199 19.06 5.99 -18.10
CA GLU A 199 18.05 6.29 -19.12
C GLU A 199 17.17 5.07 -19.49
N GLU A 200 17.76 3.87 -19.57
CA GLU A 200 17.01 2.64 -19.88
C GLU A 200 16.06 2.27 -18.73
N GLN A 201 16.54 2.35 -17.49
CA GLN A 201 15.72 2.15 -16.30
C GLN A 201 14.59 3.18 -16.25
N ILE A 202 14.84 4.44 -16.62
CA ILE A 202 13.81 5.47 -16.71
C ILE A 202 12.75 5.14 -17.78
N LYS A 203 13.15 4.55 -18.92
CA LYS A 203 12.19 4.09 -19.94
C LYS A 203 11.33 2.94 -19.41
N VAL A 204 11.90 2.00 -18.66
CA VAL A 204 11.15 0.95 -17.95
C VAL A 204 10.16 1.58 -16.97
N VAL A 205 10.61 2.52 -16.14
CA VAL A 205 9.72 3.26 -15.23
C VAL A 205 8.55 3.92 -15.98
N ASP A 206 8.84 4.59 -17.09
CA ASP A 206 7.86 5.34 -17.85
C ASP A 206 6.91 4.44 -18.67
N SER A 207 7.27 3.16 -18.92
CA SER A 207 6.44 2.19 -19.66
C SER A 207 5.37 1.51 -18.78
N TYR A 208 5.64 1.37 -17.48
CA TYR A 208 4.70 0.79 -16.52
C TYR A 208 3.56 1.77 -16.19
N LYS A 209 2.33 1.33 -16.44
CA LYS A 209 1.10 2.06 -16.11
C LYS A 209 0.54 1.55 -14.78
N PHE A 210 0.63 2.38 -13.73
CA PHE A 210 -0.06 2.19 -12.46
C PHE A 210 -1.30 3.07 -12.37
#